data_AF-A0A1J3DXZ2-F1
#
_entry.id   AF-A0A1J3DXZ2-F1
#
_cell.length_a   1.000
_cell.length_b   1.000
_cell.length_c   1.000
_cell.angle_alpha   90.00
_cell.angle_beta   90.00
_cell.angle_gamma   90.00
#
_symmetry.space_group_name_H-M   'P 1'
#
loop_
_entity.id
_entity.type
_entity.pdbx_description
1 polymer ?
#
loop_
_entity_poly.entity_id
_entity_poly.type
_entity_poly.pdbx_seq_one_letter_code
_entity_poly.pdbx_strand_id
1 'polypeptide(L)'
;LGPRKKMQVKELERIKEESPLETLLNTERGMSLLVPVQLNMEHSTSVGEEAKRIKKEHPDDTLAIENDRVKGYLKVTRAFGAGFL
;
A
#
# COMPACT_ATOMS: atom_id res chain seq x y z
N LEU A 1 32.25 36.44 -5.18
CA LEU A 1 30.91 35.85 -4.94
C LEU A 1 30.43 35.22 -6.23
N GLY A 2 30.47 33.88 -6.35
CA GLY A 2 29.97 33.18 -7.54
C GLY A 2 28.44 33.02 -7.52
N PRO A 3 27.76 32.96 -8.67
CA PRO A 3 26.30 32.84 -8.71
C PRO A 3 25.84 31.48 -8.21
N ARG A 4 24.92 31.47 -7.25
CA ARG A 4 24.25 30.25 -6.77
C ARG A 4 23.37 29.68 -7.89
N LYS A 5 23.68 28.47 -8.38
CA LYS A 5 22.78 27.71 -9.26
C LYS A 5 21.47 27.47 -8.52
N LYS A 6 20.35 28.00 -9.04
CA LYS A 6 19.01 27.66 -8.56
C LYS A 6 18.75 26.19 -8.89
N MET A 7 18.59 25.35 -7.87
CA MET A 7 18.08 23.99 -8.06
C MET A 7 16.63 24.10 -8.54
N GLN A 8 16.36 23.57 -9.73
CA GLN A 8 14.99 23.40 -10.21
C GLN A 8 14.38 22.25 -9.42
N VAL A 9 13.31 22.53 -8.67
CA VAL A 9 12.49 21.49 -8.05
C VAL A 9 11.74 20.80 -9.19
N LYS A 10 12.17 19.59 -9.54
CA LYS A 10 11.38 18.74 -10.44
C LYS A 10 10.20 18.20 -9.64
N GLU A 11 9.00 18.55 -10.05
CA GLU A 11 7.78 17.94 -9.56
C GLU A 11 7.79 16.46 -9.98
N LEU A 12 7.81 15.56 -9.00
CA LEU A 12 7.84 14.13 -9.26
C LEU A 12 6.41 13.67 -9.51
N GLU A 13 6.16 13.19 -10.72
CA GLU A 13 4.88 12.54 -11.05
C GLU A 13 4.69 11.31 -10.17
N ARG A 14 3.46 11.12 -9.67
CA ARG A 14 3.11 9.96 -8.84
C ARG A 14 3.20 8.71 -9.72
N ILE A 15 4.03 7.76 -9.32
CA ILE A 15 4.13 6.47 -10.01
C ILE A 15 2.75 5.82 -9.97
N LYS A 16 2.19 5.54 -11.15
CA LYS A 16 0.98 4.74 -11.29
C LYS A 16 1.36 3.28 -11.07
N GLU A 17 0.66 2.61 -10.16
CA GLU A 17 0.80 1.17 -9.89
C GLU A 17 0.09 0.31 -10.96
N GLU A 18 -0.46 0.95 -11.99
CA GLU A 18 -1.17 0.30 -13.10
C GLU A 18 -0.16 -0.48 -13.97
N SER A 19 -0.32 -1.80 -14.05
CA SER A 19 0.53 -2.66 -14.89
C SER A 19 0.20 -2.45 -16.37
N PRO A 20 1.18 -2.10 -17.24
CA PRO A 20 0.97 -2.02 -18.69
C PRO A 20 0.41 -3.31 -19.32
N LEU A 21 0.53 -4.45 -18.62
CA LEU A 21 0.01 -5.74 -19.06
C LEU A 21 -1.53 -5.84 -18.99
N GLU A 22 -2.20 -5.11 -18.10
CA GLU A 22 -3.67 -5.12 -17.98
C GLU A 22 -4.34 -4.69 -19.30
N THR A 23 -3.74 -3.72 -20.00
CA THR A 23 -4.26 -3.22 -21.29
C THR A 23 -4.00 -4.19 -22.44
N LEU A 24 -2.89 -4.94 -22.41
CA LEU A 24 -2.52 -5.92 -23.44
C LEU A 24 -3.37 -7.20 -23.39
N LEU A 25 -3.83 -7.60 -22.19
CA LEU A 25 -4.68 -8.79 -21.99
C LEU A 25 -5.99 -8.75 -22.81
N ASN A 26 -6.54 -7.55 -23.06
CA ASN A 26 -7.80 -7.38 -23.78
C ASN A 26 -7.65 -7.43 -25.32
N THR A 27 -6.43 -7.28 -25.86
CA THR A 27 -6.23 -7.05 -27.31
C THR A 27 -5.79 -8.31 -28.06
N GLU A 28 -5.08 -9.24 -27.42
CA GLU A 28 -4.45 -10.37 -28.13
C GLU A 28 -4.93 -11.74 -27.64
N ARG A 29 -6.01 -12.24 -28.24
CA ARG A 29 -6.63 -13.57 -28.00
C ARG A 29 -5.77 -14.78 -28.47
N GLY A 30 -4.44 -14.71 -28.40
CA GLY A 30 -3.56 -15.71 -29.00
C GLY A 30 -2.22 -15.98 -28.33
N MET A 31 -1.82 -15.21 -27.32
CA MET A 31 -0.62 -15.51 -26.54
C MET A 31 -1.04 -16.20 -25.24
N SER A 32 -0.41 -17.32 -24.90
CA SER A 32 -0.49 -17.89 -23.55
C SER A 32 0.22 -16.94 -22.58
N LEU A 33 -0.48 -15.87 -22.19
CA LEU A 33 0.00 -14.83 -21.30
C LEU A 33 0.13 -15.44 -19.90
N LEU A 34 1.37 -15.55 -19.43
CA LEU A 34 1.65 -15.90 -18.03
C LEU A 34 1.26 -14.69 -17.19
N VAL A 35 0.11 -14.79 -16.53
CA VAL A 35 -0.38 -13.74 -15.61
C VAL A 35 0.14 -14.07 -14.20
N PRO A 36 0.78 -13.12 -13.51
CA PRO A 36 1.16 -13.31 -12.12
C PRO A 36 -0.11 -13.45 -11.26
N VAL A 37 -0.20 -14.53 -10.49
CA VAL A 37 -1.31 -14.76 -9.56
C VAL A 37 -0.83 -14.50 -8.15
N GLN A 38 -1.47 -13.54 -7.48
CA GLN A 38 -1.27 -13.27 -6.07
C GLN A 38 -1.77 -14.47 -5.24
N LEU A 39 -0.87 -15.16 -4.55
CA LEU A 39 -1.21 -16.35 -3.77
C LEU A 39 -1.56 -16.03 -2.30
N ASN A 40 -1.10 -14.89 -1.79
CA ASN A 40 -1.31 -14.45 -0.42
C ASN A 40 -2.18 -13.20 -0.35
N MET A 41 -3.02 -13.15 0.66
CA MET A 41 -3.77 -11.94 1.00
C MET A 41 -2.84 -10.90 1.61
N GLU A 42 -3.10 -9.63 1.30
CA GLU A 42 -2.44 -8.52 1.97
C GLU A 42 -2.96 -8.41 3.41
N HIS A 43 -2.07 -8.11 4.35
CA HIS A 43 -2.42 -7.83 5.75
C HIS A 43 -2.08 -6.39 6.07
N SER A 44 -2.95 -5.48 5.64
CA SER A 44 -2.81 -4.06 5.84
C SER A 44 -4.15 -3.42 6.22
N THR A 45 -4.08 -2.17 6.66
CA THR A 45 -5.24 -1.36 7.04
C THR A 45 -6.16 -1.01 5.87
N SER A 46 -5.69 -1.11 4.62
CA SER A 46 -6.53 -0.97 3.43
C SER A 46 -7.46 -2.18 3.23
N VAL A 47 -7.13 -3.34 3.82
CA VAL A 47 -7.99 -4.52 3.80
C VAL A 47 -9.07 -4.37 4.88
N GLY A 48 -10.31 -4.15 4.43
CA GLY A 48 -11.44 -3.89 5.32
C GLY A 48 -11.70 -5.00 6.36
N GLU A 49 -11.39 -6.26 6.04
CA GLU A 49 -11.50 -7.38 6.98
C GLU A 49 -10.49 -7.26 8.13
N GLU A 50 -9.24 -6.90 7.84
CA GLU A 50 -8.21 -6.67 8.86
C GLU A 50 -8.57 -5.48 9.74
N ALA A 51 -9.04 -4.37 9.13
CA ALA A 51 -9.44 -3.19 9.88
C ALA A 51 -10.62 -3.46 10.83
N LYS A 52 -11.60 -4.26 10.37
CA LYS A 52 -12.72 -4.70 11.22
C LYS A 52 -12.26 -5.64 12.33
N ARG A 53 -11.34 -6.57 12.04
CA ARG A 53 -10.81 -7.50 13.06
C ARG A 53 -10.14 -6.72 14.19
N ILE A 54 -9.23 -5.81 13.87
CA ILE A 54 -8.49 -5.01 14.86
C ILE A 54 -9.46 -4.22 15.74
N LYS A 55 -10.45 -3.53 15.15
CA LYS A 55 -11.44 -2.76 15.93
C LYS A 55 -12.30 -3.64 16.84
N LYS A 56 -12.56 -4.89 16.44
CA LYS A 56 -13.32 -5.86 17.24
C LYS A 56 -12.48 -6.45 18.38
N GLU A 57 -11.19 -6.68 18.15
CA GLU A 57 -10.25 -7.18 19.16
C GLU A 57 -9.91 -6.11 20.20
N HIS A 58 -9.99 -4.83 19.82
CA HIS A 58 -9.71 -3.68 20.69
C HIS A 58 -10.91 -2.73 20.80
N PRO A 59 -12.04 -3.14 21.41
CA PRO A 59 -13.23 -2.32 21.50
C PRO A 59 -13.05 -1.05 22.35
N ASP A 60 -12.15 -1.09 23.32
CA ASP A 60 -11.86 0.04 24.23
C ASP A 60 -10.85 1.03 23.64
N ASP A 61 -10.19 0.67 22.53
CA ASP A 61 -9.18 1.50 21.88
C ASP A 61 -9.73 2.07 20.58
N THR A 62 -10.35 3.24 20.69
CA THR A 62 -10.87 3.99 19.54
C THR A 62 -9.77 4.43 18.56
N LEU A 63 -8.51 4.42 19.00
CA LEU A 63 -7.31 4.77 18.23
C LEU A 63 -6.53 3.55 17.74
N ALA A 64 -7.09 2.34 17.83
CA ALA A 64 -6.46 1.12 17.34
C ALA A 64 -6.07 1.26 15.84
N ILE A 65 -6.87 1.99 15.06
CA ILE A 65 -6.54 2.42 13.70
C ILE A 65 -6.77 3.92 13.57
N GLU A 66 -5.72 4.65 13.24
CA GLU A 66 -5.71 6.10 13.06
C GLU A 66 -5.02 6.45 11.73
N ASN A 67 -5.62 7.32 10.92
CA ASN A 67 -5.10 7.73 9.60
C ASN A 67 -4.73 6.53 8.70
N ASP A 68 -5.59 5.52 8.67
CA ASP A 68 -5.36 4.26 7.95
C ASP A 68 -4.06 3.54 8.37
N ARG A 69 -3.67 3.66 9.64
CA ARG A 69 -2.49 2.98 10.22
C ARG A 69 -2.82 2.42 11.59
N VAL A 70 -2.31 1.23 11.90
CA VAL A 70 -2.39 0.64 13.24
C VAL A 70 -1.64 1.54 14.20
N LYS A 71 -2.33 2.01 15.25
CA LYS A 71 -1.83 3.00 16.23
C LYS A 71 -1.27 4.29 15.59
N GLY A 72 -1.59 4.58 14.32
CA GLY A 72 -1.00 5.69 13.57
C GLY A 72 0.39 5.42 12.96
N TYR A 73 1.02 4.27 13.26
CA TYR A 73 2.42 3.98 12.87
C TYR A 73 2.56 2.94 11.77
N LEU A 74 1.75 1.87 11.75
CA LEU A 74 1.96 0.76 10.83
C LEU A 74 0.85 0.66 9.78
N LYS A 75 1.21 0.52 8.51
CA LYS A 75 0.24 0.14 7.47
C LYS A 75 -0.07 -1.36 7.50
N VAL A 76 0.90 -2.18 7.90
CA VAL A 76 0.72 -3.63 8.05
C VAL A 76 -0.03 -3.95 9.35
N THR A 77 -0.87 -4.98 9.30
CA THR A 77 -1.72 -5.40 10.42
C THR A 77 -1.24 -6.68 11.09
N ARG A 78 -0.20 -7.31 10.54
CA ARG A 78 0.45 -8.51 11.10
C ARG A 78 1.96 -8.39 10.93
N ALA A 79 2.70 -8.48 12.03
CA ALA A 79 4.16 -8.42 12.04
C ALA A 79 4.71 -9.11 13.30
N PHE A 80 5.96 -9.58 13.23
CA PHE A 80 6.72 -10.00 14.40
C PHE A 80 7.51 -8.80 14.96
N GLY A 81 7.68 -8.74 16.28
CA GLY A 81 8.59 -7.76 16.92
C GLY A 81 8.02 -6.35 17.14
N ALA A 82 6.70 -6.16 17.11
CA ALA A 82 6.05 -4.86 17.27
C ALA A 82 5.58 -4.57 18.72
N GLY A 83 6.30 -5.04 19.74
CA GLY A 83 5.86 -4.91 21.15
C GLY A 83 5.96 -3.51 21.77
N PHE A 84 6.42 -2.52 21.00
CA PHE A 84 6.63 -1.14 21.46
C PHE A 84 5.50 -0.17 21.03
N LEU A 85 4.49 -0.68 20.32
CA LEU A 85 3.33 0.05 19.78
C LEU A 85 2.06 -0.25 20.58
#